data_AF-A0A1X7UHX5-F1
#
_entry.id   AF-A0A1X7UHX5-F1
#
_cell.length_a   1.000
_cell.length_b   1.000
_cell.length_c   1.000
_cell.angle_alpha   90.00
_cell.angle_beta   90.00
_cell.angle_gamma   90.00
#
_symmetry.space_group_name_H-M   'P 1'
#
loop_
_entity.id
_entity.type
_entity.pdbx_description
1 polymer ?
#
loop_
_entity_poly.entity_id
_entity_poly.type
_entity_poly.pdbx_seq_one_letter_code
_entity_poly.pdbx_strand_id
1 'polypeptide(L)'
;RISKNNHLMYSFVYIVKNTQANVAKVKVLEQIPLSSDDKLKVVVHDPELKKPNINVSFSHGHCVLNDDNNIEWHCTIPPDTSVELSLVYSIDFPPNDMVAGLPNC
;
A
#
# COMPACT_ATOMS: atom_id res chain seq x y z
N ARG A 1 -19.71 22.12 -19.99
CA ARG A 1 -20.19 20.94 -19.23
C ARG A 1 -18.98 20.38 -18.51
N ILE A 2 -18.88 20.49 -17.19
CA ILE A 2 -17.74 19.94 -16.43
C ILE A 2 -17.97 18.43 -16.33
N SER A 3 -17.11 17.63 -16.97
CA SER A 3 -17.17 16.18 -16.82
C SER A 3 -16.46 15.80 -15.53
N LYS A 4 -17.18 15.24 -14.55
CA LYS A 4 -16.57 14.72 -13.33
C LYS A 4 -15.85 13.41 -13.65
N ASN A 5 -14.60 13.27 -13.22
CA ASN A 5 -13.88 12.00 -13.28
C ASN A 5 -14.59 10.96 -12.40
N ASN A 6 -14.43 9.69 -12.76
CA ASN A 6 -14.81 8.58 -11.91
C ASN A 6 -13.77 8.40 -10.80
N HIS A 7 -14.21 7.90 -9.64
CA HIS A 7 -13.37 7.67 -8.47
C HIS A 7 -13.71 6.32 -7.85
N LEU A 8 -12.72 5.44 -7.74
CA LEU A 8 -12.82 4.16 -7.02
C LEU A 8 -11.87 4.17 -5.83
N MET A 9 -12.29 3.62 -4.70
CA MET A 9 -11.50 3.57 -3.48
C MET A 9 -11.46 2.13 -2.95
N TYR A 10 -10.26 1.70 -2.55
CA TYR A 10 -9.97 0.37 -2.04
C TYR A 10 -9.36 0.50 -0.64
N SER A 11 -9.68 -0.44 0.25
CA SER A 11 -9.20 -0.47 1.63
C SER A 11 -8.91 -1.91 2.05
N PHE A 12 -7.72 -2.12 2.59
CA PHE A 12 -7.22 -3.41 3.02
C PHE A 12 -6.59 -3.30 4.41
N VAL A 13 -6.73 -4.37 5.21
CA VAL A 13 -6.07 -4.53 6.49
C VAL A 13 -5.37 -5.90 6.51
N TYR A 14 -4.06 -5.88 6.73
CA TYR A 14 -3.22 -7.06 6.82
C TYR A 14 -2.81 -7.29 8.27
N ILE A 15 -2.99 -8.51 8.76
CA ILE A 15 -2.57 -8.92 10.10
C ILE A 15 -1.32 -9.79 9.96
N VAL A 16 -0.19 -9.29 10.43
CA VAL A 16 1.09 -10.02 10.38
C VAL A 16 1.42 -10.50 11.78
N LYS A 17 1.35 -11.81 11.98
CA LYS A 17 1.57 -12.45 13.29
C LYS A 17 2.96 -13.08 13.36
N ASN A 18 3.68 -12.79 14.45
CA ASN A 18 4.87 -13.55 14.82
C ASN A 18 4.46 -14.71 15.74
N THR A 19 4.67 -15.93 15.28
CA THR A 19 4.44 -17.17 16.04
C THR A 19 5.73 -17.78 16.59
N GLN A 20 6.86 -17.09 16.41
CA GLN A 20 8.16 -17.52 16.90
C GLN A 20 8.40 -16.99 18.32
N ALA A 21 9.22 -17.72 19.08
CA ALA A 21 9.64 -17.33 20.43
C ALA A 21 10.60 -16.11 20.47
N ASN A 22 11.08 -15.65 19.31
CA ASN A 22 12.03 -14.55 19.18
C ASN A 22 11.40 -13.35 18.44
N VAL A 23 11.98 -12.16 18.64
CA VAL A 23 11.60 -10.95 17.89
C VAL A 23 11.88 -11.17 16.39
N ALA A 24 10.87 -10.93 15.56
CA ALA A 24 10.98 -11.02 14.10
C ALA A 24 11.12 -9.63 13.48
N LYS A 25 12.06 -9.49 12.53
CA LYS A 25 12.13 -8.32 11.63
C LYS A 25 11.65 -8.77 10.26
N VAL A 26 10.50 -8.25 9.84
CA VAL A 26 9.86 -8.67 8.59
C VAL A 26 9.68 -7.48 7.66
N LYS A 27 9.86 -7.75 6.36
CA LYS A 27 9.49 -6.85 5.28
C LYS A 27 8.21 -7.40 4.64
N VAL A 28 7.20 -6.56 4.53
CA VAL A 28 5.93 -6.90 3.89
C VAL A 28 5.81 -6.05 2.62
N LEU A 29 5.50 -6.70 1.51
CA LEU A 29 5.37 -6.07 0.19
C LEU A 29 3.93 -6.24 -0.29
N GLU A 30 3.31 -5.14 -0.69
CA GLU A 30 2.01 -5.15 -1.37
C GLU A 30 2.09 -4.33 -2.65
N GLN A 31 1.52 -4.86 -3.72
CA GLN A 31 1.51 -4.21 -5.02
C GLN A 31 0.36 -3.21 -5.08
N ILE A 32 0.64 -1.98 -5.52
CA ILE A 32 -0.42 -1.05 -5.92
C ILE A 32 -0.56 -1.04 -7.44
N PRO A 33 -1.79 -0.83 -7.97
CA PRO A 33 -1.99 -0.71 -9.40
C PRO A 33 -1.05 0.34 -10.01
N LEU A 34 -0.36 -0.04 -11.08
CA LEU A 34 0.41 0.86 -11.91
C LEU A 34 -0.31 0.99 -13.25
N SER A 35 -0.62 2.22 -13.66
CA SER A 35 -1.20 2.49 -14.97
C SER A 35 -0.14 3.02 -15.92
N SER A 36 -0.14 2.54 -17.16
CA SER A 36 0.61 3.15 -18.27
C SER A 36 -0.18 4.26 -18.98
N ASP A 37 -1.44 4.47 -18.60
CA ASP A 37 -2.27 5.58 -19.08
C ASP A 37 -2.14 6.77 -18.11
N ASP A 38 -1.60 7.88 -18.61
CA ASP A 38 -1.38 9.12 -17.85
C ASP A 38 -2.68 9.79 -17.35
N LYS A 39 -3.85 9.39 -17.89
CA LYS A 39 -5.16 9.90 -17.43
C LYS A 39 -5.68 9.16 -16.19
N LEU A 40 -5.09 8.02 -15.87
CA LEU A 40 -5.40 7.23 -14.70
C LEU A 40 -4.45 7.63 -13.56
N LYS A 41 -5.01 8.13 -12.47
CA LYS A 41 -4.23 8.56 -11.31
C LYS A 41 -4.50 7.62 -10.15
N VAL A 42 -3.45 6.94 -9.68
CA VAL A 42 -3.48 6.13 -8.46
C VAL A 42 -2.93 6.97 -7.31
N VAL A 43 -3.65 7.01 -6.19
CA VAL A 43 -3.26 7.80 -5.00
C VAL A 43 -3.36 6.92 -3.77
N VAL A 44 -2.26 6.77 -3.06
CA VAL A 44 -2.22 6.12 -1.74
C VAL A 44 -2.60 7.14 -0.69
N HIS A 45 -3.59 6.83 0.14
CA HIS A 45 -4.07 7.66 1.26
C HIS A 45 -3.53 7.18 2.60
N ASP A 46 -3.36 5.87 2.73
CA ASP A 46 -2.82 5.21 3.92
C ASP A 46 -2.06 3.95 3.44
N PRO A 47 -0.87 3.64 3.93
CA PRO A 47 -0.11 4.34 4.97
C PRO A 47 0.49 5.67 4.47
N GLU A 48 0.86 6.54 5.40
CA GLU A 48 1.68 7.72 5.05
C GLU A 48 3.06 7.26 4.53
N LEU A 49 3.31 7.52 3.25
CA LEU A 49 4.55 7.10 2.58
C LEU A 49 5.71 8.01 2.98
N LYS A 50 6.73 7.42 3.60
CA LYS A 50 7.99 8.11 3.92
C LYS A 50 8.89 8.12 2.69
N LYS A 51 9.76 9.14 2.61
CA LYS A 51 10.80 9.17 1.58
C LYS A 51 11.75 7.98 1.79
N PRO A 52 12.21 7.32 0.71
CA PRO A 52 13.23 6.29 0.82
C PRO A 52 14.48 6.90 1.45
N ASN A 53 14.86 6.40 2.63
CA ASN A 53 16.10 6.75 3.30
C ASN A 53 17.07 5.58 3.20
N ILE A 54 18.37 5.89 3.11
CA ILE A 54 19.45 4.88 2.99
C ILE A 54 19.44 3.91 4.19
N ASN A 55 19.01 4.37 5.37
CA ASN A 55 18.85 3.55 6.55
C ASN A 55 17.36 3.31 6.85
N VAL A 56 16.81 2.23 6.32
CA VAL A 56 15.44 1.84 6.62
C VAL A 56 15.39 1.24 8.03
N SER A 57 14.72 1.94 8.94
CA SER A 57 14.52 1.48 10.31
C SER A 57 13.35 0.51 10.37
N PHE A 58 13.56 -0.66 10.98
CA PHE A 58 12.48 -1.58 11.36
C PHE A 58 11.77 -1.05 12.61
N SER A 59 10.96 -0.01 12.41
CA SER A 59 10.08 0.59 13.42
C SER A 59 8.64 0.44 12.98
N HIS A 60 7.72 0.29 13.93
CA HIS A 60 6.28 0.32 13.68
C HIS A 60 5.92 1.56 12.84
N GLY A 61 5.34 1.37 11.65
CA GLY A 61 4.92 2.46 10.76
C GLY A 61 6.02 3.07 9.88
N HIS A 62 7.13 2.38 9.62
CA HIS A 62 7.99 2.74 8.48
C HIS A 62 7.46 2.08 7.22
N CYS A 63 6.89 2.89 6.33
CA CYS A 63 6.39 2.47 5.03
C CYS A 63 6.95 3.35 3.92
N VAL A 64 7.37 2.73 2.81
CA VAL A 64 7.85 3.42 1.61
C VAL A 64 7.17 2.85 0.37
N LEU A 65 7.07 3.65 -0.69
CA LEU A 65 6.84 3.12 -2.04
C LEU A 65 8.23 2.83 -2.62
N ASN A 66 8.49 1.57 -2.95
CA ASN A 66 9.78 1.17 -3.51
C ASN A 66 9.83 1.35 -5.04
N ASP A 67 11.01 1.14 -5.62
CA ASP A 67 11.26 1.35 -7.05
C ASP A 67 10.44 0.40 -7.96
N ASP A 68 9.95 -0.72 -7.41
CA ASP A 68 9.09 -1.69 -8.09
C ASP A 68 7.59 -1.36 -7.95
N ASN A 69 7.25 -0.15 -7.48
CA ASN A 69 5.87 0.30 -7.24
C ASN A 69 5.10 -0.54 -6.22
N ASN A 70 5.80 -1.06 -5.20
CA ASN A 70 5.19 -1.76 -4.08
C ASN A 70 5.25 -0.92 -2.81
N ILE A 71 4.19 -1.05 -2.02
CA ILE A 71 4.15 -0.59 -0.64
C ILE A 71 5.00 -1.55 0.18
N GLU A 72 6.00 -1.01 0.87
CA GLU A 72 6.98 -1.77 1.63
C GLU A 72 6.96 -1.35 3.10
N TRP A 73 6.40 -2.20 3.96
CA TRP A 73 6.44 -2.03 5.41
C TRP A 73 7.62 -2.77 6.03
N HIS A 74 8.28 -2.11 6.99
CA HIS A 74 9.33 -2.71 7.80
C HIS A 74 8.88 -2.83 9.25
N CYS A 75 8.67 -4.06 9.71
CA CYS A 75 8.07 -4.32 11.01
C CYS A 75 9.05 -5.07 11.92
N THR A 76 9.23 -4.57 13.15
CA THR A 76 9.75 -5.37 14.25
C THR A 76 8.56 -5.89 15.05
N ILE A 77 8.39 -7.21 15.10
CA ILE A 77 7.25 -7.87 15.74
C ILE A 77 7.75 -8.72 16.91
N PRO A 78 7.41 -8.38 18.16
CA PRO A 78 7.74 -9.19 19.34
C PRO A 78 7.19 -10.64 19.27
N PRO A 79 7.74 -11.58 20.06
CA PRO A 79 7.22 -12.94 20.16
C PRO A 79 5.73 -12.98 20.47
N ASP A 80 4.99 -13.90 19.84
CA ASP A 80 3.56 -14.12 20.06
C ASP A 80 2.65 -12.89 19.91
N THR A 81 3.11 -11.87 19.17
CA THR A 81 2.32 -10.65 18.88
C THR A 81 2.02 -10.52 17.39
N SER A 82 1.17 -9.55 17.06
CA SER A 82 0.83 -9.18 15.69
C SER A 82 0.92 -7.68 15.48
N VAL A 83 1.08 -7.29 14.23
CA VAL A 83 0.92 -5.90 13.76
C VAL A 83 -0.16 -5.86 12.69
N GLU A 84 -0.96 -4.79 12.72
CA GLU A 84 -1.91 -4.46 11.67
C GLU A 84 -1.26 -3.45 10.71
N LEU A 85 -1.37 -3.72 9.41
CA LEU A 85 -0.90 -2.85 8.34
C LEU A 85 -2.11 -2.50 7.47
N SER A 86 -2.33 -1.22 7.24
CA SER A 86 -3.45 -0.73 6.44
C SER A 86 -2.96 -0.21 5.09
N LEU A 87 -3.75 -0.46 4.05
CA LEU A 87 -3.56 0.09 2.72
C LEU A 87 -4.89 0.65 2.22
N VAL A 88 -4.93 1.95 1.97
CA VAL A 88 -6.04 2.65 1.33
C VAL A 88 -5.50 3.39 0.13
N TYR A 89 -6.06 3.11 -1.05
CA TYR A 89 -5.74 3.84 -2.26
C TYR A 89 -6.98 4.13 -3.09
N SER A 90 -6.91 5.17 -3.91
CA SER A 90 -7.94 5.50 -4.88
C SER A 90 -7.41 5.52 -6.31
N ILE A 91 -8.32 5.35 -7.25
CA ILE A 91 -8.08 5.44 -8.68
C ILE A 91 -9.04 6.47 -9.26
N ASP A 92 -8.50 7.55 -9.81
CA ASP A 92 -9.23 8.55 -10.58
C ASP A 92 -9.03 8.30 -12.08
N PHE A 93 -10.12 8.35 -12.86
CA PHE A 93 -10.06 8.11 -14.30
C PHE A 93 -11.16 8.87 -15.07
N PRO A 94 -11.00 9.04 -16.41
CA PRO A 94 -11.94 9.80 -17.20
C PRO A 94 -13.38 9.25 -17.16
N PRO A 95 -14.37 10.13 -17.37
CA PRO A 95 -15.76 9.72 -17.45
C PRO A 95 -16.01 8.88 -18.70
N ASN A 96 -16.83 7.83 -18.54
CA ASN A 96 -17.18 6.79 -19.53
C ASN A 96 -16.10 5.74 -19.82
N ASP A 97 -14.92 5.82 -19.20
CA ASP A 97 -13.94 4.74 -19.25
C ASP A 97 -14.27 3.66 -18.20
N MET A 98 -13.74 2.46 -18.40
CA MET A 98 -13.78 1.36 -17.43
C MET A 98 -12.36 0.94 -17.08
N VAL A 99 -12.11 0.67 -15.80
CA VAL A 99 -10.83 0.14 -15.33
C VAL A 99 -10.93 -1.38 -15.22
N ALA A 100 -10.01 -2.09 -15.84
CA ALA A 100 -9.91 -3.55 -15.79
C ALA A 100 -8.60 -3.98 -15.12
N GLY A 101 -8.51 -5.25 -14.69
CA GLY A 101 -7.30 -5.80 -14.06
C GLY A 101 -7.10 -5.42 -12.59
N LEU A 102 -8.14 -4.91 -11.92
CA LEU A 102 -8.13 -4.67 -10.48
C LEU A 102 -8.41 -5.98 -9.72
N PRO A 103 -7.83 -6.16 -8.52
CA PRO A 103 -8.15 -7.30 -7.68
C PRO A 103 -9.66 -7.33 -7.40
N ASN A 104 -10.27 -8.51 -7.52
CA ASN A 104 -11.68 -8.69 -7.17
C ASN A 104 -11.84 -8.45 -5.66
N CYS A 105 -12.68 -7.48 -5.29
CA CYS A 105 -13.11 -7.28 -3.91
C CYS A 105 -14.14 -8.35 -3.51
#